data_AF-A0A7J7Q473-F1
#
_entry.id   AF-A0A7J7Q473-F1
#
_cell.length_a   1.000
_cell.length_b   1.000
_cell.length_c   1.000
_cell.angle_alpha   90.00
_cell.angle_beta   90.00
_cell.angle_gamma   90.00
#
_symmetry.space_group_name_H-M   'P 1'
#
loop_
_entity.id
_entity.type
_entity.pdbx_description
1 polymer ?
#
loop_
_entity_poly.entity_id
_entity_poly.type
_entity_poly.pdbx_seq_one_letter_code
_entity_poly.pdbx_strand_id
1 'polypeptide(L)'
;MAMLGMVAGLAGEYFTGMGLLQQTADHPVVVFASYVILAIATYTPLLKGYTRKEPFANTILGLNWSPKAENWNGRLAMLGFTGMILTEAVSGLNTLQAWGLQPTNFTGFH
;
A
#
# COMPACT_ATOMS: atom_id res chain seq x y z
N MET A 1 -7.83 -0.24 0.63
CA MET A 1 -6.70 0.37 -0.10
C MET A 1 -5.41 0.34 0.70
N ALA A 2 -5.35 0.85 1.94
CA ALA A 2 -4.11 0.88 2.73
C ALA A 2 -3.43 -0.50 2.94
N MET A 3 -4.20 -1.57 3.14
CA MET A 3 -3.63 -2.93 3.23
C MET A 3 -2.85 -3.33 1.97
N LEU A 4 -3.44 -3.12 0.79
CA LEU A 4 -2.78 -3.43 -0.48
C LEU A 4 -1.62 -2.48 -0.76
N GLY A 5 -1.77 -1.19 -0.42
CA GLY A 5 -0.71 -0.19 -0.58
C GLY A 5 0.54 -0.51 0.25
N MET A 6 0.35 -0.93 1.51
CA MET A 6 1.44 -1.34 2.39
C MET A 6 2.16 -2.59 1.88
N VAL A 7 1.41 -3.63 1.49
CA VAL A 7 2.00 -4.87 0.97
C VAL A 7 2.71 -4.65 -0.37
N ALA A 8 2.08 -3.90 -1.30
CA ALA A 8 2.69 -3.59 -2.58
C ALA A 8 3.94 -2.72 -2.43
N GLY A 9 3.93 -1.77 -1.49
CA GLY A 9 5.09 -0.95 -1.15
C GLY A 9 6.26 -1.78 -0.65
N LEU A 10 6.04 -2.63 0.36
CA LEU A 10 7.09 -3.51 0.89
C LEU A 10 7.62 -4.50 -0.15
N ALA A 11 6.74 -5.05 -0.98
CA ALA A 11 7.15 -5.93 -2.08
C ALA A 11 7.98 -5.15 -3.12
N GLY A 12 7.58 -3.92 -3.46
CA GLY A 12 8.32 -3.03 -4.34
C GLY A 12 9.73 -2.76 -3.82
N GLU A 13 9.86 -2.37 -2.56
CA GLU A 13 11.17 -2.16 -1.91
C GLU A 13 12.00 -3.45 -1.91
N TYR A 14 11.36 -4.61 -1.69
CA TYR A 14 12.06 -5.88 -1.70
C TYR A 14 12.70 -6.21 -3.06
N PHE A 15 11.96 -6.03 -4.15
CA PHE A 15 12.43 -6.39 -5.50
C PHE A 15 13.29 -5.32 -6.16
N THR A 16 12.99 -4.04 -5.91
CA THR A 16 13.66 -2.93 -6.58
C THR A 16 14.82 -2.35 -5.77
N GLY A 17 14.80 -2.54 -4.45
CA GLY A 17 15.76 -1.92 -3.54
C GLY A 17 15.61 -0.39 -3.40
N MET A 18 14.65 0.22 -4.09
CA MET A 18 14.34 1.66 -4.01
C MET A 18 13.22 1.90 -3.01
N GLY A 19 13.25 3.07 -2.35
CA GLY A 19 12.15 3.50 -1.48
C GLY A 19 10.86 3.80 -2.26
N LEU A 20 9.73 3.75 -1.55
CA LEU A 20 8.39 3.94 -2.11
C LEU A 20 8.23 5.31 -2.77
N LEU A 21 8.72 6.37 -2.13
CA LEU A 21 8.63 7.73 -2.65
C LEU A 21 9.50 7.88 -3.91
N GLN A 22 10.67 7.24 -3.95
CA GLN A 22 11.56 7.35 -5.09
C GLN A 22 11.05 6.56 -6.30
N GLN A 23 10.54 5.35 -6.07
CA GLN A 23 9.87 4.57 -7.13
C GLN A 23 8.68 5.35 -7.73
N THR A 24 7.99 6.13 -6.90
CA THR A 24 6.90 7.00 -7.34
C THR A 24 7.41 8.19 -8.16
N ALA A 25 8.55 8.77 -7.77
CA ALA A 25 9.17 9.90 -8.44
C ALA A 25 9.84 9.54 -9.78
N ASP A 26 10.43 8.35 -9.89
CA ASP A 26 11.10 7.86 -11.10
C ASP A 26 10.11 7.41 -12.18
N HIS A 27 8.92 6.96 -11.78
CA HIS A 27 7.87 6.49 -12.69
C HIS A 27 6.54 7.26 -12.55
N PRO A 28 6.54 8.60 -12.68
CA PRO A 28 5.37 9.43 -12.39
C PRO A 28 4.22 9.16 -13.36
N VAL A 29 4.54 8.82 -14.62
CA VAL A 29 3.54 8.49 -15.65
C VAL A 29 2.81 7.19 -15.31
N VAL A 30 3.52 6.18 -14.83
CA VAL A 30 2.93 4.87 -14.47
C VAL A 30 2.08 5.02 -13.21
N VAL A 31 2.55 5.75 -12.21
CA VAL A 31 1.79 6.08 -11.01
C VAL A 31 0.50 6.81 -11.38
N PHE A 32 0.60 7.86 -12.21
CA PHE A 32 -0.58 8.61 -12.64
C PHE A 32 -1.56 7.75 -13.45
N ALA A 33 -1.07 6.93 -14.37
CA ALA A 33 -1.89 6.00 -15.14
C ALA A 33 -2.63 5.00 -14.22
N SER A 34 -1.94 4.42 -13.24
CA SER A 34 -2.55 3.53 -12.27
C SER A 34 -3.59 4.24 -11.40
N TYR A 35 -3.34 5.49 -11.00
CA TYR A 35 -4.32 6.32 -10.29
C TYR A 35 -5.58 6.54 -11.13
N VAL A 36 -5.44 6.89 -12.41
CA VAL A 36 -6.58 7.08 -13.32
C VAL A 36 -7.38 5.79 -13.49
N ILE A 37 -6.71 4.65 -13.68
CA ILE A 37 -7.38 3.35 -13.79
C ILE A 37 -8.13 3.00 -12.50
N LEU A 38 -7.50 3.19 -11.33
CA LEU A 38 -8.12 2.94 -10.03
C LEU A 38 -9.29 3.90 -9.76
N ALA A 39 -9.18 5.15 -10.19
CA ALA A 39 -10.25 6.13 -10.08
C ALA A 39 -11.46 5.72 -10.92
N ILE A 40 -11.25 5.32 -12.18
CA ILE A 40 -12.31 4.81 -13.06
C ILE A 40 -12.94 3.54 -12.47
N ALA A 41 -12.11 2.61 -11.97
CA ALA A 41 -12.57 1.38 -11.35
C ALA A 41 -13.41 1.63 -10.08
N THR A 42 -13.05 2.64 -9.28
CA THR A 42 -13.79 3.05 -8.09
C THR A 42 -15.09 3.77 -8.45
N TYR A 43 -15.08 4.58 -9.51
CA TYR A 43 -16.23 5.37 -9.94
C TYR A 43 -17.30 4.57 -10.70
N THR A 44 -16.89 3.54 -11.45
CA THR A 44 -17.80 2.65 -12.18
C THR A 44 -18.90 2.02 -11.30
N PRO A 45 -18.63 1.42 -10.13
CA PRO A 45 -19.67 0.87 -9.27
C PRO A 45 -20.55 1.95 -8.62
N LEU A 46 -19.99 3.13 -8.35
CA LEU A 46 -20.74 4.28 -7.85
C LEU A 46 -21.80 4.74 -8.87
N LEU A 47 -21.42 4.86 -10.14
CA LEU A 47 -22.35 5.19 -11.23
C LEU A 47 -23.41 4.12 -11.48
N LYS A 48 -23.07 2.84 -11.26
CA LYS A 48 -24.02 1.71 -11.37
C LYS A 48 -24.96 1.59 -10.16
N GLY A 49 -24.88 2.49 -9.18
CA GLY A 49 -25.76 2.50 -8.02
C GLY A 49 -25.55 1.33 -7.07
N TYR A 50 -24.38 0.66 -7.11
CA TYR A 50 -24.04 -0.35 -6.11
C TYR A 50 -23.79 0.37 -4.77
N THR A 51 -24.84 0.45 -3.95
CA THR A 51 -24.69 0.84 -2.56
C THR A 51 -23.94 -0.26 -1.83
N ARG A 52 -23.07 0.13 -0.90
CA ARG A 52 -22.26 -0.78 -0.09
C ARG A 52 -23.21 -1.73 0.67
N LYS A 53 -23.39 -2.96 0.17
CA LYS A 53 -24.00 -4.02 0.99
C LYS A 53 -23.12 -4.18 2.22
N GLU A 54 -23.77 -4.21 3.37
CA GLU A 54 -23.18 -4.30 4.70
C GLU A 54 -22.20 -5.49 4.82
N PRO A 55 -21.34 -5.53 5.86
CA PRO A 55 -20.02 -6.17 5.79
C PRO A 55 -20.13 -7.52 5.13
N PHE A 56 -19.46 -7.68 3.99
CA PHE A 56 -19.44 -8.94 3.25
C PHE A 56 -19.19 -10.04 4.26
N ALA A 57 -20.24 -10.78 4.61
CA ALA A 57 -20.16 -11.91 5.51
C ALA A 57 -19.09 -12.81 4.92
N ASN A 58 -18.01 -12.97 5.69
CA ASN A 58 -16.66 -13.22 5.22
C ASN A 58 -16.48 -14.70 4.87
N THR A 59 -17.46 -15.32 4.23
CA THR A 59 -17.40 -16.70 3.77
C THR A 59 -16.85 -16.72 2.35
N ILE A 60 -15.58 -16.33 2.21
CA ILE A 60 -14.78 -16.81 1.08
C ILE A 60 -14.13 -18.11 1.56
N LEU A 61 -14.51 -19.23 0.93
CA LEU A 61 -13.92 -20.56 1.13
C LEU A 61 -14.10 -21.19 2.54
N GLY A 62 -15.08 -20.74 3.34
CA GLY A 62 -15.37 -21.33 4.66
C GLY A 62 -14.44 -20.88 5.80
N LEU A 63 -13.53 -19.93 5.54
CA LEU A 63 -12.73 -19.28 6.57
C LEU A 63 -13.49 -18.11 7.20
N ASN A 64 -13.86 -18.25 8.47
CA ASN A 64 -14.59 -17.24 9.23
C ASN A 64 -13.68 -16.07 9.64
N TRP A 65 -13.32 -15.20 8.69
CA TRP A 65 -12.63 -13.95 9.03
C TRP A 65 -13.63 -13.03 9.75
N SER A 66 -13.31 -12.57 10.96
CA SER A 66 -14.20 -11.65 11.66
C SER A 66 -14.13 -10.25 11.02
N PRO A 67 -15.25 -9.57 10.73
CA PRO A 67 -15.24 -8.18 10.28
C PRO A 67 -14.46 -7.23 11.21
N LYS A 68 -14.38 -7.57 12.50
CA LYS A 68 -13.57 -6.82 13.47
C LYS A 68 -12.07 -6.95 13.19
N ALA A 69 -11.60 -8.14 12.79
CA ALA A 69 -10.20 -8.36 12.46
C ALA A 69 -9.80 -7.58 11.19
N GLU A 70 -10.67 -7.53 10.18
CA GLU A 70 -10.42 -6.74 8.97
C GLU A 70 -10.31 -5.23 9.28
N ASN A 71 -11.18 -4.69 10.13
CA ASN A 71 -11.09 -3.29 10.56
C ASN A 71 -9.79 -2.97 11.32
N TRP A 72 -9.36 -3.88 12.21
CA TRP A 72 -8.09 -3.72 12.94
C TRP A 72 -6.88 -3.81 12.01
N ASN A 73 -6.86 -4.79 11.10
CA ASN A 73 -5.82 -4.90 10.09
C ASN A 73 -5.77 -3.66 9.19
N GLY A 74 -6.92 -3.06 8.89
CA GLY A 74 -6.98 -1.84 8.10
C GLY A 74 -6.32 -0.66 8.80
N ARG A 75 -6.56 -0.50 10.10
CA ARG A 75 -5.93 0.55 10.92
C ARG A 75 -4.42 0.34 11.05
N LEU A 76 -4.01 -0.90 11.32
CA LEU A 76 -2.59 -1.25 11.39
C LEU A 76 -1.89 -1.01 10.05
N ALA A 77 -2.52 -1.35 8.93
CA ALA A 77 -1.96 -1.08 7.61
C ALA A 77 -1.85 0.42 7.30
N MET A 78 -2.82 1.24 7.73
CA MET A 78 -2.72 2.69 7.58
C MET A 78 -1.53 3.26 8.38
N LEU A 79 -1.37 2.83 9.63
CA LEU A 79 -0.23 3.25 10.46
C LEU A 79 1.10 2.74 9.92
N GLY A 80 1.14 1.48 9.46
CA GLY A 80 2.32 0.87 8.85
C GLY A 80 2.73 1.59 7.57
N PHE A 81 1.79 1.90 6.69
CA PHE A 81 2.07 2.65 5.46
C PHE A 81 2.56 4.08 5.75
N THR A 82 1.95 4.77 6.71
CA THR A 82 2.45 6.08 7.16
C THR A 82 3.85 5.97 7.75
N GLY A 83 4.09 4.93 8.56
CA GLY A 83 5.40 4.63 9.13
C GLY A 83 6.45 4.41 8.06
N MET A 84 6.13 3.67 7.00
CA MET A 84 7.01 3.46 5.86
C MET A 84 7.46 4.79 5.22
N ILE A 85 6.49 5.64 4.90
CA ILE A 85 6.76 6.97 4.31
C ILE A 85 7.62 7.82 5.25
N LEU A 86 7.32 7.81 6.55
CA LEU A 86 8.10 8.57 7.54
C LEU A 86 9.52 8.04 7.70
N THR A 87 9.71 6.71 7.71
CA THR A 87 11.03 6.09 7.78
C THR A 87 11.87 6.45 6.56
N GLU A 88 11.29 6.40 5.36
CA GLU A 88 11.98 6.84 4.14
C GLU A 88 12.35 8.32 4.18
N ALA A 89 11.44 9.18 4.65
CA ALA A 89 11.66 10.62 4.74
C ALA A 89 12.72 11.02 5.79
N VAL A 90 12.79 10.32 6.92
CA VAL A 90 13.70 10.67 8.03
C VAL A 90 15.06 9.98 7.88
N SER A 91 15.07 8.70 7.53
CA SER A 91 16.31 7.92 7.44
C SER A 91 16.99 8.05 6.09
N GLY A 92 16.27 8.48 5.04
CA GLY A 92 16.78 8.48 3.67
C GLY A 92 17.15 7.08 3.19
N LEU A 93 16.58 6.04 3.79
CA LEU A 93 16.78 4.64 3.42
C LEU A 93 15.41 4.03 3.12
N ASN A 94 15.36 2.99 2.29
CA ASN A 94 14.12 2.25 2.15
C ASN A 94 13.76 1.58 3.50
N THR A 95 12.49 1.22 3.68
CA THR A 95 12.02 0.75 5.00
C THR A 95 12.66 -0.58 5.38
N LEU A 96 12.96 -1.43 4.41
CA LEU A 96 13.65 -2.71 4.66
C LEU A 96 15.12 -2.52 5.09
N GLN A 97 15.82 -1.53 4.54
CA GLN A 97 17.19 -1.17 4.88
C GLN A 97 17.27 -0.48 6.24
N ALA A 98 16.32 0.41 6.55
CA ALA A 98 16.23 1.05 7.85
C ALA A 98 16.08 0.03 9.00
N TRP A 99 15.44 -1.10 8.71
CA TRP A 99 15.28 -2.21 9.65
C TRP A 99 16.39 -3.29 9.55
N GLY A 100 17.41 -3.08 8.70
CA GLY A 100 18.55 -3.98 8.55
C GLY A 100 18.27 -5.28 7.80
N LEU A 101 17.13 -5.37 7.10
CA LEU A 101 16.71 -6.57 6.35
C LEU A 101 17.26 -6.61 4.92
N GLN A 102 17.89 -5.54 4.45
CA GLN A 102 18.54 -5.44 3.14
C GLN A 102 19.87 -4.66 3.22
N PRO A 103 20.83 -4.91 2.32
CA PRO A 103 22.05 -4.12 2.22
C PRO A 103 21.73 -2.66 1.90
N THR A 104 22.47 -1.72 2.50
CA THR A 104 22.33 -0.26 2.35
C THR A 104 22.87 0.24 1.00
N ASN A 105 22.34 -0.32 -0.09
CA ASN A 105 22.71 0.04 -1.46
C ASN A 105 21.97 1.29 -1.97
N PHE A 106 20.88 1.67 -1.29
CA PHE A 106 20.10 2.85 -1.59
C PHE A 106 20.44 3.94 -0.57
N THR A 107 20.99 5.03 -1.07
CA THR A 107 21.08 6.30 -0.36
C THR A 107 19.96 7.16 -0.94
N GLY A 108 18.91 7.39 -0.16
CA GLY A 108 17.70 8.08 -0.58
C GLY A 108 17.94 9.54 -0.96
N PHE A 109 16.88 10.35 -0.90
CA PHE A 109 16.86 11.70 -1.44
C PHE A 109 18.03 12.58 -0.94
N HIS A 110 18.92 12.93 -1.86
CA HIS A 110 19.81 14.09 -1.75
C HIS A 110 19.10 15.34 -2.30
#